data_AF-A0A6L4X2H4-F1
#
_entry.id   AF-A0A6L4X2H4-F1
#
_cell.length_a   1.000
_cell.length_b   1.000
_cell.length_c   1.000
_cell.angle_alpha   90.00
_cell.angle_beta   90.00
_cell.angle_gamma   90.00
#
_symmetry.space_group_name_H-M   'P 1'
#
loop_
_entity.id
_entity.type
_entity.pdbx_description
1 polymer ?
#
loop_
_entity_poly.entity_id
_entity_poly.type
_entity_poly.pdbx_seq_one_letter_code
_entity_poly.pdbx_strand_id
1 'polypeptide(L)' 'MTSKAKREMIHHWAERGYGIPTTAKLLNLTVDEVRAVLTYPEPPASKSDRYRPEFIEPPSFDFGE' A
#
# COMPACT_ATOMS: atom_id res chain seq x y z
N MET A 1 -3.75 5.83 16.51
CA MET A 1 -3.61 5.77 15.04
C MET A 1 -2.28 5.12 14.70
N THR A 2 -2.30 3.88 14.25
CA THR A 2 -1.10 3.12 13.85
C THR A 2 -0.55 3.70 12.55
N SER A 3 0.70 4.18 12.53
CA SER A 3 1.30 4.77 11.33
C SER A 3 1.31 3.79 10.15
N LYS A 4 1.09 4.28 8.92
CA LYS A 4 1.07 3.49 7.68
C LYS A 4 2.24 2.50 7.56
N ALA A 5 3.45 2.93 7.92
CA ALA A 5 4.65 2.09 7.90
C ALA A 5 4.55 0.86 8.84
N LYS A 6 3.97 1.03 10.05
CA LYS A 6 3.74 -0.09 10.97
C LYS A 6 2.72 -1.07 10.42
N ARG A 7 1.71 -0.56 9.71
CA ARG A 7 0.66 -1.35 9.06
C ARG A 7 1.21 -2.23 7.94
N GLU A 8 2.02 -1.66 7.05
CA GLU A 8 2.74 -2.41 6.01
C GLU A 8 3.66 -3.46 6.62
N MET A 9 4.32 -3.13 7.74
CA MET A 9 5.13 -4.10 8.48
C MET A 9 4.27 -5.25 9.05
N ILE A 10 3.11 -4.98 9.66
CA ILE A 10 2.22 -6.04 10.14
C ILE A 10 1.86 -7.03 9.03
N HIS A 11 1.50 -6.53 7.84
CA HIS A 11 1.19 -7.38 6.68
C HIS A 11 2.41 -8.20 6.24
N HIS A 12 3.57 -7.57 6.09
CA HIS A 12 4.80 -8.24 5.68
C HIS A 12 5.19 -9.41 6.60
N TRP A 13 5.02 -9.23 7.91
CA TRP A 13 5.35 -10.27 8.89
C TRP A 13 4.29 -11.38 8.91
N ALA A 14 3.01 -11.03 8.75
CA ALA A 14 1.94 -12.02 8.62
C ALA A 14 2.10 -12.90 7.37
N GLU A 15 2.48 -12.32 6.22
CA GLU A 15 2.79 -13.06 4.98
C GLU A 15 3.96 -14.04 5.15
N ARG A 16 4.93 -13.69 6.00
CA ARG A 16 6.05 -14.58 6.36
C ARG A 16 5.70 -15.65 7.40
N GLY A 17 4.44 -15.70 7.85
CA GLY A 17 3.96 -16.68 8.82
C GLY A 17 4.25 -16.33 10.28
N TYR A 18 4.62 -15.08 10.59
CA TYR A 18 4.77 -14.66 11.98
C TYR A 18 3.41 -14.53 12.66
N GLY A 19 3.30 -15.12 13.85
CA GLY A 19 2.09 -15.03 14.66
C GLY A 19 1.81 -13.61 15.18
N ILE A 20 0.53 -13.28 15.30
CA ILE A 20 -0.01 -12.03 15.87
C ILE A 20 0.68 -11.62 17.20
N PRO A 21 0.85 -12.50 18.21
CA PRO A 21 1.49 -12.10 19.48
C PRO A 21 2.98 -11.75 19.31
N THR A 22 3.67 -12.37 18.34
CA THR A 22 5.07 -12.08 18.04
C THR A 22 5.20 -10.73 17.36
N THR A 23 4.38 -10.47 16.35
CA THR A 23 4.34 -9.19 15.63
C THR A 23 3.98 -8.02 16.56
N ALA A 24 3.05 -8.23 17.50
CA ALA A 24 2.69 -7.25 18.52
C ALA A 24 3.89 -6.86 19.39
N LYS A 25 4.66 -7.85 19.87
CA LYS A 25 5.89 -7.60 20.66
C LYS A 25 6.95 -6.86 19.86
N LEU A 26 7.17 -7.24 18.61
CA LEU A 26 8.21 -6.64 17.75
C LEU A 26 7.91 -5.19 17.39
N LEU A 27 6.64 -4.85 17.16
CA LEU A 27 6.22 -3.50 16.75
C LEU A 27 5.81 -2.61 17.94
N ASN A 28 5.88 -3.14 19.16
CA ASN A 28 5.42 -2.50 20.39
C ASN A 28 3.95 -2.04 20.26
N LEU A 29 3.11 -2.96 19.79
CA LEU A 29 1.68 -2.77 19.57
C LEU A 29 0.87 -3.74 20.43
N THR A 30 -0.41 -3.44 20.61
CA THR A 30 -1.32 -4.40 21.23
C THR A 30 -1.73 -5.48 20.23
N VAL A 31 -2.06 -6.67 20.76
CA VAL A 31 -2.60 -7.77 19.94
C VAL A 31 -3.87 -7.33 19.20
N ASP A 32 -4.68 -6.49 19.83
CA ASP A 32 -5.90 -5.94 19.25
C ASP A 32 -5.60 -5.03 18.05
N GLU A 33 -4.62 -4.13 18.13
CA GLU A 33 -4.22 -3.30 17.00
C GLU A 33 -3.71 -4.14 15.82
N VAL A 34 -2.87 -5.16 16.09
CA VAL A 34 -2.37 -6.05 15.03
C VAL A 34 -3.53 -6.81 14.37
N ARG A 35 -4.49 -7.30 15.16
CA ARG A 35 -5.68 -7.99 14.65
C ARG A 35 -6.59 -7.05 13.85
N ALA A 36 -6.79 -5.82 14.32
CA ALA A 36 -7.58 -4.81 13.63
C ALA A 36 -6.97 -4.47 12.26
N VAL A 37 -5.64 -4.36 12.18
CA VAL A 37 -4.91 -4.13 10.93
C VAL A 37 -5.09 -5.28 9.94
N LEU A 38 -4.97 -6.53 10.40
CA LEU A 38 -5.14 -7.71 9.53
C LEU A 38 -6.60 -7.92 9.09
N THR A 39 -7.56 -7.53 9.94
CA THR A 39 -9.01 -7.68 9.67
C THR A 39 -9.54 -6.60 8.74
N TYR A 40 -9.05 -5.36 8.89
CA TYR A 40 -9.45 -4.21 8.11
C TYR A 40 -8.23 -3.65 7.36
N PRO A 41 -7.86 -4.24 6.21
CA PRO A 41 -6.89 -3.61 5.33
C PRO A 41 -7.45 -2.25 4.91
N GLU A 42 -6.76 -1.16 5.28
CA GLU A 42 -7.14 0.16 4.77
C GLU A 42 -6.97 0.12 3.25
N PRO A 43 -7.92 0.68 2.48
CA PRO A 43 -7.75 0.76 1.05
C PRO A 43 -6.40 1.42 0.74
N PRO A 44 -5.62 0.89 -0.22
CA PRO A 44 -4.34 1.47 -0.57
C PRO A 44 -4.58 2.95 -0.86
N ALA A 45 -3.90 3.84 -0.12
CA ALA A 45 -3.96 5.27 -0.42
C ALA A 45 -3.64 5.41 -1.91
N SER A 46 -4.64 5.79 -2.71
CA SER A 46 -4.54 5.88 -4.17
C SER A 46 -3.27 6.64 -4.54
N LYS A 47 -2.21 5.92 -4.90
CA LYS A 47 -1.03 6.47 -5.55
C LYS A 47 -1.40 6.68 -7.01
N SER A 48 -2.33 7.57 -7.26
CA SER A 48 -2.76 7.97 -8.60
C SER A 48 -3.13 9.44 -8.42
N ASP A 49 -2.21 10.37 -8.68
CA ASP A 49 -2.33 11.08 -9.95
C ASP A 49 -1.02 11.76 -10.43
N ARG A 50 0.14 11.54 -9.79
CA ARG A 50 1.34 12.36 -10.11
C ARG A 50 2.17 11.87 -11.31
N TYR A 51 1.87 10.70 -11.85
CA TYR A 51 2.65 10.06 -12.93
C TYR A 51 1.76 9.59 -14.09
N ARG A 52 0.92 10.48 -14.61
CA ARG A 52 0.40 10.32 -15.98
C ARG A 52 1.22 11.24 -16.88
N PRO A 53 2.23 10.75 -17.62
CA PRO A 53 2.73 11.53 -18.74
C PRO A 53 1.54 11.77 -19.67
N GLU A 54 1.22 13.03 -19.92
CA GLU A 54 0.21 13.40 -20.92
C GLU A 54 0.65 12.79 -22.25
N PHE A 55 -0.17 11.90 -22.82
CA PHE A 55 0.07 11.37 -24.14
C PHE A 55 -0.12 12.52 -25.13
N ILE A 56 0.98 13.12 -25.56
CA ILE A 56 1.01 14.07 -26.67
C ILE A 56 0.77 13.26 -27.95
N GLU A 57 -0.45 13.34 -28.47
CA GLU A 57 -0.80 12.80 -29.78
C GLU A 57 0.09 13.47 -30.85
N PRO A 58 0.83 12.70 -31.68
CA PRO A 58 1.63 13.29 -32.74
C PRO A 58 0.70 13.99 -33.75
N PRO A 59 1.07 15.16 -34.30
CA PRO A 59 0.27 15.80 -35.33
C PRO A 59 0.15 14.86 -36.53
N SER A 60 -1.08 14.61 -36.98
CA SER A 60 -1.33 13.87 -38.22
C SER A 60 -0.61 14.57 -39.37
N PHE A 61 0.46 13.95 -39.85
CA PHE A 61 1.16 14.41 -41.04
C PHE A 61 0.34 13.98 -42.26
N ASP A 62 -0.41 14.93 -42.82
CA ASP A 62 -1.10 14.76 -44.10
C ASP A 62 -0.04 14.85 -45.21
N PHE A 63 0.33 13.70 -45.78
CA PHE A 63 1.10 13.67 -47.02
C PHE A 63 0.12 13.82 -48.18
N GLY A 64 -0.18 15.07 -48.53
CA GLY A 64 -0.89 15.42 -49.75
C GLY A 64 -0.06 15.06 -50.99
N GLU A 65 -0.71 14.31 -51.88
CA GLU A 65 -0.23 13.78 -53.17
C GLU A 65 0.04 14.86 -54.23
#